data_AF-A0A1Q8V4J9-F1
#
_entry.id   AF-A0A1Q8V4J9-F1
#
_cell.length_a   1.000
_cell.length_b   1.000
_cell.length_c   1.000
_cell.angle_alpha   90.00
_cell.angle_beta   90.00
_cell.angle_gamma   90.00
#
_symmetry.space_group_name_H-M   'P 1'
#
loop_
_entity.id
_entity.type
_entity.pdbx_description
1 polymer ?
#
loop_
_entity_poly.entity_id
_entity_poly.type
_entity_poly.pdbx_seq_one_letter_code
_entity_poly.pdbx_strand_id
1 'polypeptide(L)'
;DVVVPDLEGPLEAQVRQEVEALCGPRPGAEQHRLVEVPADGLLELLRAAEVETGVRLSTMRRGLDEDTAAFITAAAAGRHARRILGEETEHG
;
A
#
# COMPACT_ATOMS: atom_id res chain seq x y z
N ASP A 1 -6.41 3.12 9.42
CA ASP A 1 -5.04 2.75 9.02
C ASP A 1 -4.60 3.50 7.79
N VAL A 2 -3.35 3.97 7.79
CA VAL A 2 -2.67 4.56 6.63
C VAL A 2 -1.52 3.62 6.29
N VAL A 3 -1.68 2.88 5.18
CA VAL A 3 -0.70 1.89 4.75
C VAL A 3 0.40 2.58 3.96
N VAL A 4 1.65 2.38 4.37
CA VAL A 4 2.84 2.92 3.70
C VAL A 4 3.74 1.73 3.34
N PRO A 5 4.00 1.47 2.04
CA PRO A 5 4.98 0.47 1.67
C PRO A 5 6.38 0.92 2.06
N ASP A 6 7.27 -0.01 2.40
CA ASP A 6 8.67 0.25 2.75
C ASP A 6 9.56 0.54 1.52
N LEU A 7 9.12 1.48 0.69
CA LEU A 7 9.87 1.95 -0.46
C LEU A 7 10.91 3.01 -0.07
N GLU A 8 11.98 3.07 -0.85
CA GLU A 8 13.04 4.06 -0.73
C GLU A 8 12.95 5.11 -1.84
N GLY A 9 13.22 6.37 -1.49
CA GLY A 9 13.28 7.48 -2.43
C GLY A 9 12.84 8.80 -1.79
N PRO A 10 13.04 9.93 -2.49
CA PRO A 10 12.74 11.26 -1.96
C PRO A 10 11.24 11.48 -1.76
N LEU A 11 10.41 10.94 -2.66
CA LEU A 11 8.95 11.03 -2.54
C LEU A 11 8.45 10.16 -1.38
N GLU A 12 8.99 8.96 -1.25
CA GLU A 12 8.67 7.99 -0.22
C GLU A 12 9.05 8.52 1.17
N ALA A 13 10.20 9.17 1.29
CA ALA A 13 10.62 9.86 2.50
C ALA A 13 9.66 11.01 2.86
N GLN A 14 9.24 11.81 1.88
CA GLN A 14 8.25 12.87 2.09
C GLN A 14 6.90 12.30 2.53
N VAL A 15 6.39 11.28 1.84
CA VAL A 15 5.13 10.60 2.19
C VAL A 15 5.20 10.06 3.61
N ARG A 16 6.31 9.42 4.02
CA ARG A 16 6.49 8.93 5.39
C ARG A 16 6.36 10.06 6.40
N GLN A 17 7.04 11.19 6.18
CA GLN A 17 6.94 12.36 7.05
C GLN A 17 5.51 12.91 7.14
N GLU A 18 4.81 13.02 5.99
CA GLU A 18 3.44 13.50 5.95
C GLU A 18 2.47 12.54 6.67
N VAL A 19 2.69 11.23 6.55
CA VAL A 19 1.88 10.22 7.25
C VAL A 19 2.15 10.21 8.75
N GLU A 20 3.40 10.39 9.18
CA GLU A 20 3.73 10.55 10.61
C GLU A 20 2.99 11.76 11.21
N ALA A 21 2.99 12.90 10.52
CA ALA A 21 2.22 14.07 10.92
C ALA A 21 0.71 13.83 10.87
N LEU A 22 0.23 13.02 9.92
CA LEU A 22 -1.17 12.61 9.81
C LEU A 22 -1.63 11.75 10.99
N CYS A 23 -0.77 10.84 11.44
CA CYS A 23 -1.03 9.89 12.52
C CYS A 23 -0.72 10.45 13.91
N GLY A 24 -0.09 11.63 13.99
CA GLY A 24 0.17 12.32 15.25
C GLY A 24 -1.10 12.72 16.01
N PRO A 25 -0.98 13.01 17.32
CA PRO A 25 -2.12 13.31 18.18
C PRO A 25 -2.84 14.59 17.78
N ARG A 26 -4.17 14.53 17.73
CA ARG A 26 -5.06 15.66 17.40
C ARG A 26 -6.16 15.82 18.44
N PRO A 27 -6.32 17.01 19.05
CA PRO A 27 -7.40 17.24 20.00
C PRO A 27 -8.79 17.06 19.36
N GLY A 28 -9.62 16.21 19.94
CA GLY A 28 -11.02 16.02 19.52
C GLY A 28 -11.24 15.16 18.27
N ALA A 29 -10.21 14.48 17.76
CA ALA A 29 -10.33 13.57 16.62
C ALA A 29 -9.69 12.21 16.91
N GLU A 30 -10.22 11.16 16.29
CA GLU A 30 -9.60 9.84 16.30
C GLU A 30 -8.30 9.87 15.48
N GLN A 31 -7.27 9.17 15.97
CA GLN A 31 -5.96 9.13 15.33
C GLN A 31 -5.93 8.09 14.23
N HIS A 32 -5.34 8.45 13.10
CA HIS A 32 -4.95 7.46 12.10
C HIS A 32 -3.78 6.62 12.64
N ARG A 33 -3.78 5.33 12.30
CA ARG A 33 -2.68 4.41 12.59
C ARG A 33 -1.81 4.26 11.35
N LEU A 34 -0.53 4.59 11.45
CA LEU A 34 0.47 4.26 10.44
C LEU A 34 0.71 2.75 10.44
N VAL A 35 0.67 2.13 9.26
CA VAL A 35 0.94 0.71 9.06
C VAL A 35 1.98 0.55 7.96
N GLU A 36 3.18 0.14 8.34
CA GLU A 36 4.22 -0.19 7.37
C GLU A 36 4.02 -1.62 6.85
N VAL A 37 4.13 -1.79 5.53
CA VAL A 37 3.94 -3.08 4.86
C VAL A 37 5.13 -3.37 3.96
N PRO A 38 5.77 -4.55 4.08
CA PRO A 38 6.86 -4.94 3.20
C PRO A 38 6.43 -5.00 1.74
N ALA A 39 7.19 -4.33 0.89
CA ALA A 39 6.99 -4.22 -0.55
C ALA A 39 7.71 -5.31 -1.34
N ASP A 40 8.61 -6.07 -0.69
CA ASP A 40 9.34 -7.16 -1.31
C ASP A 40 8.41 -8.14 -2.06
N GLY A 41 8.79 -8.43 -3.30
CA GLY A 41 8.07 -9.35 -4.17
C GLY A 41 6.75 -8.82 -4.74
N LEU A 42 6.28 -7.63 -4.35
CA LEU A 42 5.00 -7.10 -4.83
C LEU A 42 5.02 -6.80 -6.33
N LEU A 43 6.13 -6.29 -6.86
CA LEU A 43 6.25 -6.01 -8.29
C LEU A 43 6.16 -7.30 -9.13
N GLU A 44 6.85 -8.36 -8.71
CA GLU A 44 6.84 -9.66 -9.36
C GLU A 44 5.44 -10.27 -9.33
N LEU A 45 4.73 -10.16 -8.20
CA LEU A 45 3.34 -10.63 -8.06
C LEU A 45 2.39 -9.83 -8.95
N LEU A 46 2.56 -8.51 -9.06
CA LEU A 46 1.76 -7.66 -9.94
C LEU A 46 1.97 -8.04 -11.42
N ARG A 47 3.22 -8.28 -11.83
CA ARG A 47 3.54 -8.77 -13.19
C ARG A 47 2.94 -10.15 -13.44
N ALA A 48 3.02 -11.06 -12.48
CA ALA A 48 2.41 -12.38 -12.58
C ALA A 48 0.87 -12.27 -12.73
N ALA A 49 0.24 -11.35 -12.00
CA ALA A 49 -1.20 -11.11 -12.09
C ALA A 49 -1.62 -10.60 -13.48
N GLU A 50 -0.84 -9.72 -14.12
CA GLU A 50 -1.11 -9.33 -15.52
C GLU A 50 -1.09 -10.52 -16.47
N VAL A 51 -0.12 -11.44 -16.28
CA VAL A 51 0.01 -12.65 -17.11
C VAL A 51 -1.13 -13.62 -16.86
N GLU A 52 -1.45 -13.88 -15.60
CA GLU A 52 -2.50 -14.83 -15.18
C GLU A 52 -3.89 -14.38 -15.66
N THR A 53 -4.19 -13.09 -15.50
CA THR A 53 -5.49 -12.54 -15.89
C THR A 53 -5.58 -12.18 -17.37
N GLY A 54 -4.44 -12.01 -18.05
CA GLY A 54 -4.36 -11.48 -19.40
C GLY A 54 -4.72 -10.00 -19.52
N VAL A 55 -4.84 -9.28 -18.39
CA VAL A 55 -5.24 -7.87 -18.33
C VAL A 55 -4.06 -7.02 -17.89
N ARG A 56 -3.82 -5.92 -18.61
CA ARG A 56 -2.82 -4.93 -18.21
C ARG A 56 -3.34 -4.05 -17.09
N LEU A 57 -2.55 -3.91 -16.03
CA LEU A 57 -2.80 -3.00 -14.93
C LEU A 57 -2.61 -1.56 -15.43
N SER A 58 -3.61 -0.72 -15.17
CA SER A 58 -3.60 0.68 -15.57
C SER A 58 -4.31 1.53 -14.53
N THR A 59 -3.71 2.66 -14.17
CA THR A 59 -4.31 3.68 -13.28
C THR A 59 -3.90 5.06 -13.75
N MET A 60 -4.82 6.02 -13.71
CA MET A 60 -4.55 7.40 -14.14
C MET A 60 -3.90 7.50 -15.54
N ARG A 61 -4.29 6.61 -16.47
CA ARG A 61 -3.71 6.47 -17.83
C ARG A 61 -2.22 6.08 -17.85
N ARG A 62 -1.70 5.47 -16.78
CA ARG A 62 -0.34 4.92 -16.68
C ARG A 62 -0.40 3.42 -16.38
N GLY A 63 0.45 2.64 -17.02
CA GLY A 63 0.63 1.21 -16.77
C GLY A 63 1.58 0.92 -15.61
N LEU A 64 1.73 -0.38 -15.27
CA LEU A 64 2.58 -0.85 -14.17
C LEU A 64 4.03 -0.35 -14.26
N ASP A 65 4.66 -0.45 -15.42
CA ASP A 65 6.05 0.00 -15.60
C ASP A 65 6.17 1.54 -15.73
N GLU A 66 5.07 2.25 -16.00
CA GLU A 66 5.05 3.72 -16.08
C GLU A 66 4.91 4.38 -14.69
N ASP A 67 4.27 3.70 -13.73
CA ASP A 67 4.05 4.20 -12.36
C ASP A 67 4.08 3.06 -11.34
N THR A 68 5.22 2.38 -11.26
CA THR A 68 5.40 1.20 -10.40
C THR A 68 5.08 1.47 -8.92
N ALA A 69 5.47 2.64 -8.41
CA ALA A 69 5.26 3.00 -7.01
C ALA A 69 3.77 3.06 -6.65
N ALA A 70 2.90 3.60 -7.53
CA ALA A 70 1.46 3.63 -7.30
C ALA A 70 0.86 2.23 -7.17
N PHE A 71 1.26 1.28 -8.03
CA PHE A 71 0.75 -0.08 -7.97
C PHE A 71 1.29 -0.87 -6.78
N ILE A 72 2.57 -0.71 -6.41
CA ILE A 72 3.13 -1.32 -5.20
C ILE A 72 2.39 -0.81 -3.96
N THR A 73 2.12 0.49 -3.88
CA THR A 73 1.36 1.09 -2.78
C THR A 73 -0.04 0.49 -2.67
N ALA A 74 -0.75 0.37 -3.79
CA ALA A 74 -2.07 -0.27 -3.81
C ALA A 74 -2.02 -1.76 -3.42
N ALA A 75 -1.00 -2.49 -3.87
CA ALA A 75 -0.81 -3.90 -3.52
C ALA A 75 -0.49 -4.09 -2.03
N ALA A 76 0.32 -3.22 -1.44
CA ALA A 76 0.62 -3.20 -0.02
C ALA A 76 -0.66 -2.97 0.82
N ALA A 77 -1.50 -2.02 0.40
CA ALA A 77 -2.81 -1.80 1.01
C ALA A 77 -3.71 -3.04 0.92
N GLY A 78 -3.73 -3.72 -0.24
CA GLY A 78 -4.46 -4.98 -0.43
C GLY A 78 -3.97 -6.10 0.48
N ARG A 79 -2.65 -6.23 0.68
CA ARG A 79 -2.04 -7.20 1.62
C ARG A 79 -2.50 -6.93 3.05
N HIS A 80 -2.50 -5.67 3.49
CA HIS A 80 -2.99 -5.28 4.82
C HIS A 80 -4.48 -5.57 4.99
N ALA A 81 -5.31 -5.23 4.00
CA ALA A 81 -6.73 -5.53 4.04
C ALA A 81 -7.00 -7.04 4.16
N ARG A 82 -6.28 -7.87 3.40
CA ARG A 82 -6.38 -9.33 3.50
C ARG A 82 -5.97 -9.84 4.89
N ARG A 83 -4.94 -9.26 5.51
CA ARG A 83 -4.51 -9.61 6.87
C ARG A 83 -5.61 -9.32 7.89
N ILE A 84 -6.23 -8.13 7.83
CA ILE A 84 -7.35 -7.77 8.71
C ILE A 84 -8.49 -8.77 8.58
N LEU A 85 -8.91 -9.08 7.35
CA LEU A 85 -10.00 -10.04 7.10
C LEU A 85 -9.66 -11.46 7.59
N GLY A 86 -8.38 -11.85 7.52
CA GLY A 86 -7.90 -13.12 8.08
C GLY A 86 -7.98 -13.13 9.61
N GLU A 87 -7.53 -12.07 10.26
CA GLU A 87 -7.56 -11.93 11.72
C GLU A 87 -9.00 -11.88 12.28
N GLU A 88 -9.93 -11.25 11.56
CA GLU A 88 -11.35 -11.19 11.92
C GLU A 88 -12.05 -12.55 11.81
N THR A 89 -11.59 -13.43 10.92
CA THR A 89 -12.17 -14.79 10.75
C THR A 89 -11.65 -15.80 11.77
N GLU A 90 -10.51 -15.55 12.43
CA GLU A 90 -10.00 -16.39 13.52
C GLU A 90 -10.60 -16.05 14.90
N HIS A 91 -11.26 -14.89 15.04
CA HIS A 91 -11.86 -14.42 16.30
C HIS A 91 -13.41 -14.49 16.33
N GLY A 92 -14.05 -15.14 15.34
CA GLY A 92 -15.50 -15.36 15.25
C GLY A 92 -15.89 -16.82 15.43
#